data_AF-S7VWQ5-F1
#
_entry.id   AF-S7VWQ5-F1
#
_cell.length_a   1.000
_cell.length_b   1.000
_cell.length_c   1.000
_cell.angle_alpha   90.00
_cell.angle_beta   90.00
_cell.angle_gamma   90.00
#
_symmetry.space_group_name_H-M   'P 1'
#
loop_
_entity.id
_entity.type
_entity.pdbx_description
1 polymer ?
#
loop_
_entity_poly.entity_id
_entity_poly.type
_entity_poly.pdbx_seq_one_letter_code
_entity_poly.pdbx_strand_id
1 'polypeptide(L)' 'MEKLLRIIGAAWGAKKIGGGKCGCIGTIVVFFILYWLLGYVFEVF' A
#
# COMPACT_ATOMS: atom_id res chain seq x y z
N MET A 1 -5.00 2.26 -13.35
CA MET A 1 -5.90 1.47 -12.46
C MET A 1 -6.94 2.36 -11.81
N GLU A 2 -8.16 1.84 -11.66
CA GLU A 2 -9.20 2.50 -10.88
C GLU A 2 -8.63 2.84 -9.50
N LYS A 3 -8.69 4.13 -9.09
CA LYS A 3 -8.05 4.62 -7.85
C LYS A 3 -8.45 3.76 -6.63
N LEU A 4 -9.66 3.22 -6.65
CA LEU A 4 -10.19 2.29 -5.66
C LEU A 4 -9.36 1.02 -5.52
N LEU A 5 -9.04 0.31 -6.61
CA LEU A 5 -8.29 -0.95 -6.55
C LEU A 5 -6.87 -0.73 -6.02
N ARG A 6 -6.24 0.38 -6.40
CA ARG A 6 -4.90 0.74 -5.92
C ARG A 6 -4.90 1.05 -4.42
N ILE A 7 -5.89 1.81 -3.95
CA ILE A 7 -6.05 2.13 -2.52
C ILE A 7 -6.35 0.86 -1.72
N ILE A 8 -7.28 0.01 -2.19
CA ILE A 8 -7.65 -1.23 -1.51
C ILE A 8 -6.46 -2.19 -1.45
N GLY A 9 -5.73 -2.38 -2.56
CA GLY A 9 -4.54 -3.24 -2.60
C GLY A 9 -3.42 -2.73 -1.69
N ALA A 10 -3.13 -1.44 -1.71
CA ALA A 10 -2.13 -0.83 -0.84
C ALA A 10 -2.55 -0.88 0.64
N ALA A 11 -3.82 -0.62 0.96
CA ALA A 11 -4.36 -0.68 2.32
C ALA A 11 -4.32 -2.12 2.87
N TRP A 12 -4.68 -3.10 2.05
CA TRP A 12 -4.65 -4.50 2.43
C TRP A 12 -3.21 -4.98 2.67
N GLY A 13 -2.27 -4.66 1.76
CA GLY A 13 -0.86 -4.97 1.94
C GLY A 13 -0.25 -4.27 3.17
N ALA A 14 -0.55 -2.99 3.36
CA ALA A 14 -0.06 -2.22 4.51
C ALA A 14 -0.61 -2.74 5.83
N LYS A 15 -1.87 -3.16 5.88
CA LYS A 15 -2.46 -3.77 7.09
C LYS A 15 -1.81 -5.12 7.41
N LYS A 16 -1.50 -5.92 6.40
CA LYS A 16 -0.83 -7.23 6.56
C LYS A 16 0.61 -7.09 7.08
N ILE A 17 1.34 -6.11 6.57
CA ILE A 17 2.75 -5.87 6.92
C ILE A 17 2.87 -5.05 8.21
N GLY A 18 2.02 -4.04 8.40
CA GLY A 18 2.08 -3.08 9.51
C GLY A 18 1.38 -3.54 10.80
N GLY A 19 0.37 -4.39 10.71
CA GLY A 19 -0.57 -4.68 11.80
C GLY A 19 -0.04 -5.42 13.03
N GLY A 20 1.20 -5.90 13.04
CA GLY A 20 1.74 -6.72 14.15
C GLY A 20 2.96 -6.17 14.90
N LYS A 21 3.80 -5.33 14.27
CA LYS A 21 5.11 -4.94 14.82
C LYS A 21 5.54 -3.49 14.52
N CYS A 22 4.98 -2.85 13.49
CA CYS A 22 5.46 -1.54 12.97
C CYS A 22 4.65 -0.33 13.46
N GLY A 23 3.63 -0.53 14.31
CA GLY A 23 2.80 0.54 14.86
C GLY A 23 2.02 1.33 13.79
N CYS A 24 1.34 2.40 14.23
CA CYS A 24 0.56 3.26 13.33
C CYS A 24 1.44 3.94 12.27
N ILE A 25 2.62 4.44 12.66
CA ILE A 25 3.53 5.17 11.76
C ILE A 25 4.06 4.24 10.68
N GLY A 26 4.53 3.04 11.03
CA GLY A 26 5.04 2.10 10.03
C GLY A 26 3.95 1.61 9.08
N THR A 27 2.71 1.46 9.55
CA THR A 27 1.58 1.14 8.66
C THR A 27 1.31 2.25 7.63
N ILE A 28 1.37 3.52 8.04
CA ILE A 28 1.23 4.67 7.13
C ILE A 28 2.36 4.70 6.09
N VAL A 29 3.60 4.52 6.54
CA VAL A 29 4.77 4.51 5.64
C VAL A 29 4.66 3.37 4.62
N VAL A 30 4.32 2.16 5.07
CA VAL A 30 4.15 1.00 4.18
C VAL A 30 2.99 1.21 3.20
N PHE A 31 1.91 1.87 3.62
CA PHE A 31 0.80 2.22 2.73
C PHE A 31 1.26 3.13 1.59
N PHE A 32 2.00 4.20 1.88
CA PHE A 32 2.51 5.09 0.83
C PHE A 32 3.49 4.39 -0.11
N ILE A 33 4.37 3.54 0.43
CA ILE A 33 5.30 2.74 -0.37
C ILE A 33 4.52 1.82 -1.32
N LEU A 34 3.59 1.02 -0.81
CA LEU A 34 2.77 0.12 -1.63
C LEU A 34 1.89 0.87 -2.64
N TYR A 35 1.35 2.03 -2.26
CA TYR A 35 0.52 2.85 -3.13
C TYR A 35 1.32 3.43 -4.30
N TRP A 36 2.57 3.84 -4.06
CA TRP A 36 3.50 4.25 -5.10
C TRP A 36 3.91 3.04 -5.95
N LEU A 37 4.31 1.92 -5.32
CA LEU A 37 4.79 0.73 -6.00
C LEU A 37 3.74 0.15 -6.95
N LEU A 38 2.49 -0.01 -6.48
CA LEU A 38 1.38 -0.42 -7.34
C LEU A 38 1.14 0.61 -8.45
N GLY A 39 1.24 1.90 -8.14
CA GLY A 39 1.14 2.96 -9.14
C GLY A 39 2.15 2.77 -10.27
N TYR A 40 3.40 2.51 -9.93
CA TYR A 40 4.48 2.29 -10.89
C TYR A 40 4.31 0.97 -11.66
N VAL A 41 4.01 -0.13 -10.97
CA VAL A 41 3.81 -1.45 -11.60
C VAL A 41 2.65 -1.41 -12.60
N PHE A 42 1.53 -0.77 -12.25
CA PHE A 42 0.37 -0.61 -13.15
C PHE A 42 0.48 0.54 -14.16
N GLU A 43 1.53 1.36 -14.09
CA GLU A 43 1.87 2.33 -15.14
C GLU A 43 2.79 1.69 -16.19
N VAL A 44 3.65 0.78 -15.75
CA VAL A 44 4.57 0.02 -16.61
C VAL A 44 3.89 -1.16 -17.31
N PHE A 45 2.89 -1.78 -16.69
CA PHE A 45 2.04 -2.83 -17.28
C PHE A 45 0.83 -2.23 -18.01
#